data_AF-A0A6P4BWT5-F1
#
_entry.id   AF-A0A6P4BWT5-F1
#
_cell.length_a   1.000
_cell.length_b   1.000
_cell.length_c   1.000
_cell.angle_alpha   90.00
_cell.angle_beta   90.00
_cell.angle_gamma   90.00
#
_symmetry.space_group_name_H-M   'P 1'
#
loop_
_entity.id
_entity.type
_entity.pdbx_description
1 polymer ?
#
loop_
_entity_poly.entity_id
_entity_poly.type
_entity_poly.pdbx_seq_one_letter_code
_entity_poly.pdbx_strand_id
1 'polypeptide(L)'
;MESGHCGLISALFCVAFLLGSHVQANEMLWGNPDHMPKALRDLTKPGIGDRGLKISNNKIDVDVYGKLRDPNGLKDTVLNVTFFLEQDLHPGKKLKLEFPKRSSDFTFLPNSLAKITPFSSTRLLEILKRFGIEAESTDAKTVKDTLELCESPAIKGEEKYCATSLDSLVNFAVLKLGKNIKLLSTELEKENEKAEEYSVLKGVTKNGDKAVVCHKLNYPYAVFYCHKVESRAYNVPLVSIEDGTKAKALAICHNNTRHWASDNPAFMQLNVKPGTVPVCHFLATDTLLWVPGSY
;
A
#
# COMPACT_ATOMS: atom_id res chain seq x y z
N MET A 1 -28.86 -67.07 -10.62
CA MET A 1 -27.71 -66.79 -9.75
C MET A 1 -27.66 -65.29 -9.53
N GLU A 2 -27.77 -64.93 -8.26
CA GLU A 2 -27.37 -63.65 -7.64
C GLU A 2 -28.10 -62.36 -8.04
N SER A 3 -29.16 -62.13 -7.26
CA SER A 3 -29.57 -60.86 -6.68
C SER A 3 -28.42 -60.04 -6.08
N GLY A 4 -28.38 -58.74 -6.35
CA GLY A 4 -27.46 -57.79 -5.72
C GLY A 4 -28.02 -56.37 -5.67
N HIS A 5 -28.89 -56.12 -4.69
CA HIS A 5 -29.18 -54.85 -4.00
C HIS A 5 -29.02 -53.52 -4.76
N CYS A 6 -30.16 -52.98 -5.18
CA CYS A 6 -30.40 -51.55 -5.34
C CYS A 6 -30.59 -50.92 -3.95
N GLY A 7 -29.58 -50.20 -3.44
CA GLY A 7 -29.62 -49.57 -2.13
C GLY A 7 -29.00 -48.17 -2.14
N LEU A 8 -29.86 -47.16 -2.07
CA LEU A 8 -29.66 -45.83 -1.48
C LEU A 8 -28.23 -45.39 -1.11
N ILE A 9 -27.42 -44.91 -2.07
CA ILE A 9 -26.33 -43.94 -1.79
C ILE A 9 -26.18 -42.99 -2.99
N SER A 10 -27.12 -42.06 -3.18
CA SER A 10 -26.98 -40.99 -4.19
C SER A 10 -27.47 -39.64 -3.68
N ALA A 11 -27.17 -39.32 -2.42
CA ALA A 11 -27.44 -38.00 -1.84
C ALA A 11 -26.27 -37.45 -1.01
N LEU A 12 -25.02 -37.79 -1.37
CA LEU A 12 -23.82 -37.28 -0.68
C LEU A 12 -22.74 -36.69 -1.60
N PHE A 13 -22.94 -36.68 -2.92
CA PHE A 13 -21.97 -36.13 -3.87
C PHE A 13 -22.28 -34.72 -4.42
N CYS A 14 -23.26 -34.01 -3.84
CA CYS A 14 -23.59 -32.64 -4.25
C CYS A 14 -23.46 -31.57 -3.14
N VAL A 15 -22.77 -31.86 -2.03
CA VAL A 15 -22.53 -30.86 -0.96
C VAL A 15 -21.04 -30.50 -0.77
N ALA A 16 -20.13 -31.10 -1.54
CA ALA A 16 -18.70 -30.82 -1.44
C ALA A 16 -18.20 -29.59 -2.26
N PHE A 17 -19.09 -28.76 -2.80
CA PHE A 17 -18.72 -27.52 -3.50
C PHE A 17 -19.05 -26.22 -2.74
N LEU A 18 -19.47 -26.29 -1.47
CA LEU A 18 -19.75 -25.13 -0.62
C LEU A 18 -18.93 -25.09 0.68
N LEU A 19 -17.74 -25.66 0.67
CA LEU A 19 -16.70 -25.34 1.65
C LEU A 19 -15.48 -24.87 0.87
N GLY A 20 -15.53 -23.60 0.45
CA GLY A 20 -14.36 -22.90 -0.04
C GLY A 20 -13.30 -22.98 1.06
N SER A 21 -12.25 -23.75 0.80
CA SER A 21 -11.08 -23.86 1.64
C SER A 21 -10.57 -22.45 1.95
N HIS A 22 -10.83 -21.99 3.18
CA HIS A 22 -10.26 -20.79 3.77
C HIS A 22 -8.77 -21.04 4.02
N VAL A 23 -7.98 -21.17 2.95
CA VAL A 23 -6.52 -21.05 3.05
C VAL A 23 -6.27 -19.58 3.34
N GLN A 24 -5.80 -19.26 4.54
CA GLN A 24 -5.42 -17.89 4.90
C GLN A 24 -4.31 -17.43 3.95
N ALA A 25 -4.36 -16.19 3.46
CA ALA A 25 -3.36 -15.66 2.53
C ALA A 25 -1.90 -15.81 3.01
N ASN A 26 -1.71 -15.90 4.33
CA ASN A 26 -0.42 -16.17 4.96
C ASN A 26 0.16 -17.56 4.59
N GLU A 27 -0.68 -18.61 4.63
CA GLU A 27 -0.27 -19.98 4.27
C GLU A 27 0.03 -20.09 2.77
N MET A 28 -0.69 -19.35 1.94
CA MET A 28 -0.56 -19.40 0.48
C MET A 28 0.77 -18.84 -0.03
N LEU A 29 1.33 -17.81 0.61
CA LEU A 29 2.53 -17.11 0.10
C LEU A 29 3.81 -17.41 0.87
N TRP A 30 3.75 -17.55 2.19
CA TRP A 30 4.95 -17.65 3.01
C TRP A 30 5.06 -18.96 3.78
N GLY A 31 3.95 -19.65 4.01
CA GLY A 31 3.85 -20.87 4.82
C GLY A 31 4.14 -20.63 6.32
N ASN A 32 5.18 -19.86 6.63
CA ASN A 32 5.60 -19.41 7.96
C ASN A 32 5.53 -17.86 8.05
N PRO A 33 4.85 -17.28 9.07
CA PRO A 33 4.85 -15.84 9.36
C PRO A 33 6.24 -15.19 9.44
N ASP A 34 7.30 -15.91 9.82
CA ASP A 34 8.66 -15.37 9.92
C ASP A 34 9.27 -15.03 8.55
N HIS A 35 8.80 -15.68 7.48
CA HIS A 35 9.19 -15.37 6.11
C HIS A 35 8.45 -14.14 5.55
N MET A 36 7.44 -13.65 6.27
CA MET A 36 6.73 -12.44 5.91
C MET A 36 7.62 -11.20 6.15
N PRO A 37 7.71 -10.27 5.18
CA PRO A 37 8.41 -9.00 5.37
C PRO A 37 7.94 -8.25 6.62
N LYS A 38 8.88 -7.62 7.33
CA LYS A 38 8.61 -6.92 8.60
C LYS A 38 7.43 -5.94 8.49
N ALA A 39 7.37 -5.18 7.39
CA ALA A 39 6.31 -4.20 7.12
C ALA A 39 4.90 -4.81 7.13
N LEU A 40 4.75 -6.08 6.77
CA LEU A 40 3.47 -6.79 6.81
C LEU A 40 3.26 -7.56 8.11
N ARG A 41 4.32 -8.20 8.63
CA ARG A 41 4.28 -8.97 9.89
C ARG A 41 3.89 -8.12 11.10
N ASP A 42 4.34 -6.88 11.16
CA ASP A 42 3.97 -5.97 12.26
C ASP A 42 2.48 -5.56 12.21
N LEU A 43 1.82 -5.69 11.06
CA LEU A 43 0.39 -5.40 10.87
C LEU A 43 -0.51 -6.61 11.14
N THR A 44 0.06 -7.80 11.35
CA THR A 44 -0.67 -9.04 11.65
C THR A 44 -0.60 -9.43 13.12
N LYS A 45 0.28 -8.79 13.91
CA LYS A 45 0.34 -9.01 15.35
C LYS A 45 -0.92 -8.41 15.99
N PRO A 46 -1.55 -9.06 16.99
CA PRO A 46 -2.63 -8.45 17.74
C PRO A 46 -2.16 -7.10 18.29
N GLY A 47 -2.89 -6.03 18.01
CA GLY A 47 -2.59 -4.72 18.58
C GLY A 47 -2.53 -4.83 20.09
N ILE A 48 -1.55 -4.19 20.72
CA ILE A 48 -1.56 -3.96 22.17
C ILE A 48 -2.84 -3.18 22.45
N GLY A 49 -3.84 -3.88 22.98
CA GLY A 49 -5.10 -3.29 23.38
C GLY A 49 -4.88 -2.13 24.34
N ASP A 50 -5.89 -1.28 24.42
CA ASP A 50 -6.08 -0.27 25.47
C ASP A 50 -5.46 1.12 25.28
N ARG A 51 -5.23 1.55 24.04
CA ARG A 51 -5.07 2.98 23.74
C ARG A 51 -6.14 3.39 22.75
N GLY A 52 -7.04 4.28 23.16
CA GLY A 52 -8.14 4.78 22.33
C GLY A 52 -7.70 5.02 20.88
N LEU A 53 -8.56 4.66 19.92
CA LEU A 53 -8.27 4.77 18.49
C LEU A 53 -7.82 6.19 18.17
N LYS A 54 -6.52 6.38 17.92
CA LYS A 54 -5.95 7.64 17.44
C LYS A 54 -5.55 7.42 16.00
N ILE A 55 -6.29 7.95 15.03
CA ILE A 55 -5.87 7.81 13.63
C ILE A 55 -4.44 8.34 13.52
N SER A 56 -3.53 7.49 13.02
CA SER A 56 -2.14 7.89 12.87
C SER A 56 -2.10 9.10 11.94
N ASN A 57 -1.40 10.17 12.36
CA ASN A 57 -1.02 11.26 11.47
C ASN A 57 0.09 10.79 10.53
N ASN A 58 -0.07 9.65 9.84
CA ASN A 58 0.86 9.33 8.75
C ASN A 58 0.63 10.42 7.71
N LYS A 59 1.69 11.18 7.43
CA LYS A 59 1.67 12.18 6.37
C LYS A 59 1.31 11.42 5.11
N ILE A 60 0.09 11.65 4.62
CA ILE A 60 -0.44 10.97 3.44
C ILE A 60 0.59 11.19 2.34
N ASP A 61 1.21 10.08 1.92
CA ASP A 61 2.05 9.98 0.74
C ASP A 61 1.17 10.53 -0.38
N VAL A 62 1.49 11.74 -0.81
CA VAL A 62 0.74 12.63 -1.72
C VAL A 62 -0.40 11.89 -2.40
N ASP A 63 -1.64 12.21 -1.99
CA ASP A 63 -2.91 11.77 -2.57
C ASP A 63 -2.68 11.07 -3.90
N VAL A 64 -3.06 9.80 -4.05
CA VAL A 64 -2.65 8.91 -5.16
C VAL A 64 -2.86 9.52 -6.57
N TYR A 65 -3.62 10.61 -6.66
CA TYR A 65 -3.89 11.38 -7.88
C TYR A 65 -3.35 12.81 -7.93
N GLY A 66 -2.68 13.29 -6.87
CA GLY A 66 -2.15 14.63 -6.74
C GLY A 66 -3.22 15.72 -6.65
N LYS A 67 -4.43 15.43 -6.16
CA LYS A 67 -5.42 16.49 -5.92
C LYS A 67 -5.21 17.07 -4.53
N LEU A 68 -4.64 18.27 -4.51
CA LEU A 68 -4.78 19.20 -3.39
C LEU A 68 -6.28 19.54 -3.23
N ARG A 69 -7.04 18.74 -2.49
CA ARG A 69 -8.40 19.09 -2.10
C ARG A 69 -8.37 19.77 -0.73
N ASP A 70 -7.99 21.05 -0.73
CA ASP A 70 -8.56 21.97 0.26
C ASP A 70 -8.64 23.41 -0.30
N PRO A 71 -9.85 23.94 -0.56
CA PRO A 71 -10.04 25.36 -0.93
C PRO A 71 -9.79 26.34 0.23
N ASN A 72 -9.71 25.89 1.48
CA ASN A 72 -9.71 26.76 2.68
C ASN A 72 -8.56 26.52 3.67
N GLY A 73 -7.47 25.89 3.25
CA GLY A 73 -6.18 26.02 3.91
C GLY A 73 -5.80 24.88 4.85
N LEU A 74 -4.92 24.02 4.35
CA LEU A 74 -3.59 23.89 4.93
C LEU A 74 -2.58 24.27 3.85
N LYS A 75 -2.01 25.48 3.95
CA LYS A 75 -0.78 25.83 3.20
C LYS A 75 0.45 25.06 3.73
N ASP A 76 0.28 24.25 4.78
CA ASP A 76 1.37 23.62 5.55
C ASP A 76 1.37 22.08 5.56
N THR A 77 0.51 21.40 4.79
CA THR A 77 0.71 19.95 4.53
C THR A 77 1.77 19.81 3.44
N VAL A 78 3.02 19.97 3.87
CA VAL A 78 4.23 19.82 3.05
C VAL A 78 4.11 18.55 2.21
N LEU A 79 4.25 18.73 0.90
CA LEU A 79 4.53 17.67 -0.07
C LEU A 79 5.84 16.99 0.34
N ASN A 80 5.77 15.99 1.22
CA ASN A 80 6.93 15.27 1.71
C ASN A 80 7.38 14.13 0.78
N VAL A 81 6.78 14.03 -0.40
CA VAL A 81 7.16 13.06 -1.43
C VAL A 81 8.17 13.69 -2.36
N THR A 82 9.38 13.17 -2.32
CA THR A 82 10.43 13.59 -3.23
C THR A 82 10.26 12.87 -4.56
N PHE A 83 9.73 13.59 -5.55
CA PHE A 83 9.76 13.15 -6.94
C PHE A 83 11.15 13.38 -7.55
N PHE A 84 11.57 12.47 -8.42
CA PHE A 84 12.83 12.56 -9.18
C PHE A 84 12.68 11.94 -10.57
N LEU A 85 13.65 12.21 -11.45
CA LEU A 85 13.68 11.62 -12.78
C LEU A 85 14.41 10.27 -12.74
N GLU A 86 13.99 9.31 -13.54
CA GLU A 86 14.60 7.97 -13.54
C GLU A 86 16.12 7.99 -13.75
N GLN A 87 16.61 8.93 -14.56
CA GLN A 87 18.03 9.12 -14.80
C GLN A 87 18.83 9.47 -13.53
N ASP A 88 18.18 9.95 -12.47
CA ASP A 88 18.80 10.28 -11.18
C ASP A 88 19.12 9.02 -10.34
N LEU A 89 18.71 7.82 -10.76
CA LEU A 89 19.05 6.56 -10.11
C LEU A 89 20.49 6.09 -10.44
N HIS A 90 21.47 6.98 -10.23
CA HIS A 90 22.88 6.70 -10.45
C HIS A 90 23.71 6.98 -9.19
N PRO A 91 24.84 6.27 -8.99
CA PRO A 91 25.71 6.49 -7.84
C PRO A 91 26.14 7.95 -7.70
N GLY A 92 26.13 8.46 -6.46
CA GLY A 92 26.51 9.83 -6.11
C GLY A 92 25.39 10.86 -6.25
N LYS A 93 24.23 10.51 -6.84
CA LYS A 93 23.07 11.42 -6.85
C LYS A 93 22.62 11.69 -5.41
N LYS A 94 22.45 12.96 -5.10
CA LYS A 94 21.90 13.42 -3.82
C LYS A 94 20.43 13.79 -3.95
N LEU A 95 19.62 13.35 -2.98
CA LEU A 95 18.19 13.59 -2.91
C LEU A 95 17.81 13.86 -1.45
N LYS A 96 16.98 14.87 -1.21
CA LYS A 96 16.42 15.12 0.12
C LYS A 96 15.21 14.22 0.32
N LEU A 97 15.24 13.32 1.29
CA LEU A 97 14.22 12.30 1.51
C LEU A 97 13.76 12.33 2.97
N GLU A 98 12.47 12.11 3.16
CA GLU A 98 11.88 11.82 4.47
C GLU A 98 11.26 10.43 4.39
N PHE A 99 11.62 9.55 5.32
CA PHE A 99 10.97 8.25 5.44
C PHE A 99 10.14 8.25 6.71
N PRO A 100 8.81 8.44 6.62
CA PRO A 100 7.95 8.40 7.79
C PRO A 100 8.15 7.13 8.59
N LYS A 101 8.08 7.27 9.91
CA LYS A 101 8.14 6.13 10.81
C LYS A 101 7.00 5.17 10.51
N ARG A 102 7.29 3.86 10.54
CA ARG A 102 6.24 2.85 10.45
C ARG A 102 5.32 2.97 11.65
N SER A 103 4.07 3.36 11.44
CA SER A 103 3.03 3.16 12.46
C SER A 103 2.57 1.70 12.40
N SER A 104 2.82 0.95 13.48
CA SER A 104 2.23 -0.37 13.72
C SER A 104 0.99 -0.29 14.63
N ASP A 105 0.47 0.91 14.88
CA ASP A 105 -0.63 1.13 15.83
C ASP A 105 -1.94 0.52 15.33
N PHE A 106 -2.03 0.32 14.00
CA PHE A 106 -3.19 -0.23 13.32
C PHE A 106 -2.83 -1.51 12.57
N THR A 107 -3.53 -2.59 12.93
CA THR A 107 -3.36 -3.95 12.41
C THR A 107 -4.53 -4.30 11.50
N PHE A 108 -4.39 -5.36 10.70
CA PHE A 108 -5.50 -5.83 9.87
C PHE A 108 -6.62 -6.39 10.74
N LEU A 109 -7.86 -6.08 10.36
CA LEU A 109 -8.99 -6.86 10.86
C LEU A 109 -8.90 -8.30 10.32
N PRO A 110 -9.31 -9.30 11.13
CA PRO A 110 -9.58 -10.62 10.60
C PRO A 110 -10.53 -10.52 9.40
N ASN A 111 -10.29 -11.31 8.36
CA ASN A 111 -11.03 -11.16 7.11
C ASN A 111 -12.56 -11.34 7.27
N SER A 112 -13.00 -12.21 8.19
CA SER A 112 -14.42 -12.32 8.55
C SER A 112 -14.99 -11.02 9.11
N LEU A 113 -14.23 -10.32 9.96
CA LEU A 113 -14.61 -9.05 10.55
C LEU A 113 -14.54 -7.90 9.55
N ALA A 114 -13.52 -7.88 8.67
CA ALA A 114 -13.38 -6.88 7.62
C ALA A 114 -14.59 -6.90 6.68
N LYS A 115 -15.06 -8.09 6.27
CA LYS A 115 -16.23 -8.25 5.38
C LYS A 115 -17.54 -7.69 5.93
N ILE A 116 -17.71 -7.69 7.25
CA ILE A 116 -18.91 -7.16 7.92
C ILE A 116 -18.70 -5.75 8.48
N THR A 117 -17.50 -5.19 8.35
CA THR A 117 -17.20 -3.83 8.79
C THR A 117 -17.56 -2.87 7.66
N PRO A 118 -18.41 -1.84 7.91
CA PRO A 118 -18.76 -0.87 6.89
C PRO A 118 -17.51 -0.16 6.35
N PHE A 119 -17.40 -0.06 5.03
CA PHE A 119 -16.33 0.66 4.34
C PHE A 119 -16.91 1.38 3.12
N SER A 120 -17.67 2.44 3.37
CA SER A 120 -18.22 3.34 2.35
C SER A 120 -18.49 4.72 2.93
N SER A 121 -18.27 5.78 2.14
CA SER A 121 -18.55 7.16 2.52
C SER A 121 -20.03 7.37 2.90
N THR A 122 -20.94 6.64 2.25
CA THR A 122 -22.40 6.68 2.54
C THR A 122 -22.75 6.16 3.93
N ARG A 123 -21.86 5.39 4.57
CA ARG A 123 -22.02 4.82 5.92
C ARG A 123 -21.09 5.48 6.93
N LEU A 124 -20.61 6.70 6.65
CA LEU A 124 -19.64 7.40 7.50
C LEU A 124 -20.08 7.46 8.97
N LEU A 125 -21.31 7.90 9.26
CA LEU A 125 -21.80 8.00 10.64
C LEU A 125 -21.78 6.67 11.39
N GLU A 126 -22.06 5.56 10.70
CA GLU A 126 -22.00 4.22 11.29
C GLU A 126 -20.55 3.82 11.61
N ILE A 127 -19.62 4.13 10.70
CA ILE A 127 -18.19 3.90 10.88
C ILE A 127 -17.67 4.69 12.09
N LEU A 128 -17.98 5.99 12.14
CA LEU A 128 -17.54 6.87 13.23
C LEU A 128 -18.07 6.37 14.58
N LYS A 129 -19.36 6.00 14.65
CA LYS A 129 -19.95 5.41 15.86
C LYS A 129 -19.29 4.10 16.25
N ARG A 130 -19.00 3.22 15.29
CA ARG A 130 -18.38 1.90 15.53
C ARG A 130 -16.97 2.03 16.11
N PHE A 131 -16.21 3.04 15.69
CA PHE A 131 -14.84 3.28 16.13
C PHE A 131 -14.71 4.35 17.23
N GLY A 132 -15.84 4.90 17.72
CA GLY A 132 -15.83 5.93 18.77
C GLY A 132 -15.15 7.23 18.34
N ILE A 133 -15.34 7.64 17.09
CA ILE A 133 -14.74 8.85 16.52
C ILE A 133 -15.78 9.97 16.52
N GLU A 134 -15.40 11.12 17.06
CA GLU A 134 -16.26 12.32 17.11
C GLU A 134 -16.50 12.88 15.71
N ALA A 135 -17.75 13.19 15.36
CA ALA A 135 -18.17 13.52 13.99
C ALA A 135 -17.49 14.75 13.38
N GLU A 136 -17.21 15.77 14.20
CA GLU A 136 -16.60 17.04 13.78
C GLU A 136 -15.07 17.06 14.01
N SER A 137 -14.46 15.90 14.28
CA SER A 137 -13.02 15.80 14.52
C SER A 137 -12.20 15.75 13.22
N THR A 138 -10.90 16.06 13.33
CA THR A 138 -9.92 15.83 12.26
C THR A 138 -9.84 14.37 11.84
N ASP A 139 -10.07 13.45 12.78
CA ASP A 139 -10.08 12.01 12.54
C ASP A 139 -11.29 11.62 11.68
N ALA A 140 -12.47 12.20 11.93
CA ALA A 140 -13.65 11.99 11.09
C ALA A 140 -13.45 12.50 9.66
N LYS A 141 -12.81 13.67 9.49
CA LYS A 141 -12.42 14.20 8.16
C LYS A 141 -11.47 13.21 7.47
N THR A 142 -10.47 12.69 8.18
CA THR A 142 -9.49 11.74 7.63
C THR A 142 -10.12 10.41 7.19
N VAL A 143 -11.06 9.87 7.98
CA VAL A 143 -11.85 8.68 7.62
C VAL A 143 -12.64 8.94 6.35
N LYS A 144 -13.32 10.08 6.27
CA LYS A 144 -14.11 10.46 5.10
C LYS A 144 -13.24 10.59 3.86
N ASP A 145 -12.13 11.32 3.94
CA ASP A 145 -11.19 11.53 2.83
C ASP A 145 -10.63 10.19 2.33
N THR A 146 -10.31 9.27 3.24
CA THR A 146 -9.87 7.90 2.90
C THR A 146 -10.93 7.12 2.12
N LEU A 147 -12.18 7.17 2.57
CA LEU A 147 -13.30 6.50 1.89
C LEU A 147 -13.53 7.09 0.49
N GLU A 148 -13.52 8.42 0.37
CA GLU A 148 -13.68 9.11 -0.90
C GLU A 148 -12.52 8.81 -1.88
N LEU A 149 -11.28 8.71 -1.40
CA LEU A 149 -10.14 8.28 -2.19
C LEU A 149 -10.35 6.85 -2.74
N CYS A 150 -10.80 5.93 -1.88
CA CYS A 150 -11.07 4.55 -2.26
C CYS A 150 -12.21 4.41 -3.27
N GLU A 151 -13.26 5.22 -3.14
CA GLU A 151 -14.44 5.22 -4.02
C GLU A 151 -14.25 6.04 -5.30
N SER A 152 -13.23 6.90 -5.36
CA SER A 152 -12.94 7.69 -6.56
C SER A 152 -12.72 6.79 -7.78
N PRO A 153 -12.99 7.24 -9.02
CA PRO A 153 -12.70 6.45 -10.21
C PRO A 153 -11.19 6.27 -10.39
N ALA A 154 -10.78 5.14 -10.96
CA ALA A 154 -9.39 4.92 -11.38
C ALA A 154 -9.04 5.85 -12.54
N ILE A 155 -7.79 6.30 -12.62
CA ILE A 155 -7.31 7.00 -13.82
C ILE A 155 -7.14 6.03 -14.98
N LYS A 156 -7.10 6.57 -16.21
CA LYS A 156 -6.94 5.73 -17.39
C LYS A 156 -5.60 4.97 -17.34
N GLY A 157 -5.69 3.63 -17.41
CA GLY A 157 -4.54 2.73 -17.33
C GLY A 157 -4.20 2.25 -15.92
N GLU A 158 -4.95 2.69 -14.92
CA GLU A 158 -4.80 2.23 -13.54
C GLU A 158 -5.84 1.15 -13.20
N GLU A 159 -5.36 0.12 -12.51
CA GLU A 159 -6.21 -0.84 -11.82
C GLU A 159 -6.00 -0.66 -10.32
N LYS A 160 -7.05 -0.33 -9.56
CA LYS A 160 -6.94 -0.04 -8.12
C LYS A 160 -7.93 -0.80 -7.25
N TYR A 161 -7.62 -0.89 -5.97
CA TYR A 161 -8.45 -1.51 -4.95
C TYR A 161 -8.04 -1.06 -3.55
N CYS A 162 -9.01 -0.75 -2.69
CA CYS A 162 -8.74 -0.56 -1.27
C CYS A 162 -8.91 -1.86 -0.50
N ALA A 163 -7.81 -2.40 0.01
CA ALA A 163 -7.76 -3.63 0.78
C ALA A 163 -8.01 -3.35 2.26
N THR A 164 -9.07 -3.94 2.81
CA THR A 164 -9.50 -3.80 4.21
C THR A 164 -9.09 -4.99 5.09
N SER A 165 -8.42 -5.98 4.50
CA SER A 165 -7.87 -7.16 5.19
C SER A 165 -6.61 -7.66 4.49
N LEU A 166 -5.78 -8.42 5.22
CA LEU A 166 -4.61 -9.09 4.65
C LEU A 166 -4.98 -9.97 3.44
N ASP A 167 -6.06 -10.73 3.53
CA ASP A 167 -6.54 -11.58 2.44
C ASP A 167 -6.90 -10.75 1.20
N SER A 168 -7.61 -9.64 1.38
CA SER A 168 -7.98 -8.76 0.26
C SER A 168 -6.77 -8.11 -0.40
N LEU A 169 -5.74 -7.77 0.38
CA LEU A 169 -4.48 -7.20 -0.10
C LEU A 169 -3.72 -8.21 -0.96
N VAL A 170 -3.55 -9.43 -0.45
CA VAL A 170 -2.85 -10.50 -1.17
C VAL A 170 -3.63 -10.93 -2.42
N ASN A 171 -4.95 -11.08 -2.31
CA ASN A 171 -5.79 -11.45 -3.45
C ASN A 171 -5.67 -10.45 -4.61
N PHE A 172 -5.62 -9.15 -4.31
CA PHE A 172 -5.41 -8.13 -5.34
C PHE A 172 -4.04 -8.30 -6.01
N ALA A 173 -2.96 -8.45 -5.24
CA ALA A 173 -1.62 -8.66 -5.79
C ALA A 173 -1.54 -9.91 -6.69
N VAL A 174 -2.10 -11.03 -6.23
CA VAL A 174 -2.14 -12.29 -6.99
C VAL A 174 -2.97 -12.16 -8.26
N LEU A 175 -4.13 -11.50 -8.18
CA LEU A 175 -4.99 -11.28 -9.35
C LEU A 175 -4.28 -10.46 -10.43
N LYS A 176 -3.44 -9.49 -10.03
CA LYS A 176 -2.77 -8.56 -10.96
C LYS A 176 -1.42 -9.04 -11.48
N LEU A 177 -0.69 -9.85 -10.71
CA LEU A 177 0.69 -10.26 -11.04
C LEU A 177 0.85 -11.78 -11.22
N GLY A 178 -0.14 -12.59 -10.85
CA GLY A 178 -0.07 -14.05 -10.86
C GLY A 178 0.27 -14.64 -9.49
N LYS A 179 0.49 -15.95 -9.43
CA LYS A 179 0.75 -16.67 -8.16
C LYS A 179 2.20 -16.58 -7.69
N ASN A 180 3.16 -16.49 -8.61
CA ASN A 180 4.58 -16.34 -8.27
C ASN A 180 4.89 -14.86 -8.10
N ILE A 181 4.76 -14.34 -6.87
CA ILE A 181 4.98 -12.94 -6.54
C ILE A 181 5.90 -12.82 -5.32
N LYS A 182 6.62 -11.69 -5.25
CA LYS A 182 7.49 -11.32 -4.15
C LYS A 182 7.00 -10.01 -3.54
N LEU A 183 6.96 -9.96 -2.22
CA LEU A 183 6.72 -8.73 -1.46
C LEU A 183 8.04 -8.09 -1.04
N LEU A 184 8.12 -6.77 -1.24
CA LEU A 184 9.25 -5.92 -0.88
C LEU A 184 8.74 -4.73 -0.05
N SER A 185 9.61 -4.18 0.80
CA SER A 185 9.38 -2.92 1.52
C SER A 185 10.69 -2.15 1.66
N THR A 186 10.63 -0.82 1.74
CA THR A 186 11.80 0.01 2.06
C THR A 186 12.33 -0.34 3.45
N GLU A 187 13.64 -0.58 3.60
CA GLU A 187 14.29 -0.89 4.88
C GLU A 187 15.30 0.20 5.26
N LEU A 188 15.27 0.64 6.51
CA LEU A 188 16.22 1.60 7.09
C LEU A 188 16.99 0.92 8.22
N GLU A 189 18.30 1.17 8.30
CA GLU A 189 19.09 0.72 9.46
C GLU A 189 18.65 1.42 10.75
N LYS A 190 18.25 2.69 10.64
CA LYS A 190 17.74 3.51 11.73
C LYS A 190 16.58 4.38 11.22
N GLU A 191 15.47 4.36 11.94
CA GLU A 191 14.32 5.20 11.61
C GLU A 191 14.61 6.66 11.95
N ASN A 192 14.21 7.57 11.04
CA ASN A 192 14.39 9.00 11.22
C ASN A 192 13.16 9.73 10.68
N GLU A 193 12.58 10.61 11.48
CA GLU A 193 11.36 11.34 11.15
C GLU A 193 11.66 12.67 10.44
N LYS A 194 12.93 13.07 10.33
CA LYS A 194 13.34 14.30 9.66
C LYS A 194 13.75 14.03 8.22
N ALA A 195 13.44 14.99 7.35
CA ALA A 195 13.95 15.00 6.00
C ALA A 195 15.47 15.26 6.00
N GLU A 196 16.24 14.32 5.44
CA GLU A 196 17.70 14.38 5.37
C GLU A 196 18.18 14.23 3.92
N GLU A 197 19.42 14.63 3.65
CA GLU A 197 20.05 14.39 2.34
C GLU A 197 20.62 12.96 2.28
N TYR A 198 20.17 12.19 1.30
CA TYR A 198 20.68 10.85 1.00
C TYR A 198 21.44 10.85 -0.32
N SER A 199 22.52 10.06 -0.38
CA SER A 199 23.25 9.76 -1.62
C SER A 199 22.94 8.35 -2.11
N VAL A 200 22.70 8.22 -3.41
CA VAL A 200 22.54 6.93 -4.10
C VAL A 200 23.88 6.21 -4.14
N LEU A 201 23.90 4.98 -3.66
CA LEU A 201 25.07 4.11 -3.71
C LEU A 201 25.08 3.25 -4.99
N LYS A 202 26.21 2.57 -5.23
CA LYS A 202 26.28 1.51 -6.25
C LYS A 202 25.33 0.36 -5.89
N GLY A 203 24.85 -0.35 -6.91
CA GLY A 203 23.98 -1.53 -6.72
C GLY A 203 22.49 -1.25 -6.86
N VAL A 204 22.10 -0.19 -7.57
CA VAL A 204 20.71 -0.02 -8.02
C VAL A 204 20.32 -1.21 -8.89
N THR A 205 19.21 -1.87 -8.56
CA THR A 205 18.71 -3.05 -9.29
C THR A 205 17.25 -2.88 -9.65
N LYS A 206 16.88 -3.30 -10.87
CA LYS A 206 15.50 -3.28 -11.35
C LYS A 206 14.78 -4.53 -10.84
N ASN A 207 13.63 -4.36 -10.19
CA ASN A 207 12.76 -5.44 -9.72
C ASN A 207 11.76 -5.92 -10.79
N GLY A 208 11.53 -5.15 -11.85
CA GLY A 208 10.68 -5.54 -12.98
C GLY A 208 9.95 -4.36 -13.64
N ASP A 209 9.18 -4.67 -14.69
CA ASP A 209 8.29 -3.75 -15.44
C ASP A 209 6.81 -3.90 -15.05
N LYS A 210 6.54 -4.66 -13.99
CA LYS A 210 5.20 -4.88 -13.44
C LYS A 210 5.29 -4.81 -11.93
N ALA A 211 4.45 -3.99 -11.34
CA ALA A 211 4.34 -3.88 -9.90
C ALA A 211 2.91 -3.57 -9.48
N VAL A 212 2.55 -4.02 -8.28
CA VAL A 212 1.42 -3.50 -7.51
C VAL A 212 2.00 -2.79 -6.31
N VAL A 213 1.65 -1.51 -6.14
CA VAL A 213 2.03 -0.73 -4.96
C VAL A 213 0.80 -0.61 -4.07
N CYS A 214 0.97 -0.89 -2.78
CA CYS A 214 -0.07 -0.75 -1.77
C CYS A 214 0.40 0.24 -0.72
N HIS A 215 -0.21 1.42 -0.69
CA HIS A 215 0.03 2.49 0.28
C HIS A 215 -0.89 2.32 1.48
N LYS A 216 -0.33 2.38 2.69
CA LYS A 216 -1.13 2.37 3.92
C LYS A 216 -1.92 3.67 4.02
N LEU A 217 -3.21 3.57 4.34
CA LEU A 217 -4.10 4.72 4.53
C LEU A 217 -4.32 5.03 6.02
N ASN A 218 -4.67 6.28 6.30
CA ASN A 218 -5.07 6.73 7.62
C ASN A 218 -6.50 6.30 7.91
N TYR A 219 -6.65 5.10 8.47
CA TYR A 219 -7.95 4.52 8.79
C TYR A 219 -7.90 3.86 10.19
N PRO A 220 -9.05 3.71 10.88
CA PRO A 220 -9.14 3.10 12.22
C PRO A 220 -8.57 1.69 12.38
N TYR A 221 -8.24 1.02 11.28
CA TYR A 221 -7.50 -0.23 11.22
C TYR A 221 -6.67 -0.25 9.94
N ALA A 222 -5.81 -1.26 9.74
CA ALA A 222 -4.97 -1.32 8.55
C ALA A 222 -5.81 -1.44 7.26
N VAL A 223 -5.81 -0.37 6.47
CA VAL A 223 -6.37 -0.30 5.12
C VAL A 223 -5.28 0.13 4.18
N PHE A 224 -5.25 -0.48 3.00
CA PHE A 224 -4.28 -0.16 1.97
C PHE A 224 -4.97 0.26 0.69
N TYR A 225 -4.58 1.41 0.14
CA TYR A 225 -4.84 1.71 -1.25
C TYR A 225 -3.83 0.94 -2.09
N CYS A 226 -4.28 -0.02 -2.88
CA CYS A 226 -3.46 -0.77 -3.81
C CYS A 226 -3.75 -0.34 -5.24
N HIS A 227 -2.71 -0.17 -6.05
CA HIS A 227 -2.88 0.01 -7.48
C HIS A 227 -1.77 -0.62 -8.33
N LYS A 228 -2.11 -0.83 -9.60
CA LYS A 228 -1.21 -1.25 -10.66
C LYS A 228 -1.34 -0.25 -11.80
N VAL A 229 -0.19 0.26 -12.21
CA VAL A 229 0.02 1.12 -13.37
C VAL A 229 1.25 0.64 -14.11
N GLU A 230 1.44 1.09 -15.35
CA GLU A 230 2.70 0.81 -16.07
C GLU A 230 3.87 1.48 -15.35
N SER A 231 4.70 0.66 -14.71
CA SER A 231 5.75 1.15 -13.83
C SER A 231 7.00 0.29 -13.87
N ARG A 232 8.11 0.89 -13.44
CA ARG A 232 9.37 0.20 -13.16
C ARG A 232 9.71 0.34 -11.70
N ALA A 233 10.00 -0.78 -11.05
CA ALA A 233 10.39 -0.82 -9.65
C ALA A 233 11.89 -1.03 -9.49
N TYR A 234 12.48 -0.39 -8.48
CA TYR A 234 13.91 -0.43 -8.22
C TYR A 234 14.21 -0.67 -6.75
N ASN A 235 15.26 -1.45 -6.45
CA ASN A 235 15.96 -1.35 -5.18
C ASN A 235 17.07 -0.33 -5.34
N VAL A 236 17.11 0.63 -4.42
CA VAL A 236 18.05 1.74 -4.43
C VAL A 236 18.75 1.78 -3.08
N PRO A 237 20.01 1.31 -3.02
CA PRO A 237 20.81 1.46 -1.81
C PRO A 237 21.15 2.95 -1.61
N LEU A 238 20.85 3.49 -0.44
CA LEU A 238 21.10 4.87 -0.07
C LEU A 238 21.95 4.97 1.20
N VAL A 239 22.60 6.10 1.39
CA VAL A 239 23.27 6.48 2.64
C VAL A 239 22.95 7.92 3.01
N SER A 240 22.59 8.17 4.26
CA SER A 240 22.43 9.52 4.80
C SER A 240 23.79 10.23 4.79
N ILE A 241 23.82 11.45 4.28
CA ILE A 241 25.02 12.30 4.30
C ILE A 241 25.30 12.82 5.72
N GLU A 242 24.28 12.87 6.58
CA GLU A 242 24.38 13.46 7.91
C GLU A 242 24.97 12.50 8.93
N ASP A 243 24.46 11.26 9.02
CA ASP A 243 24.86 10.30 10.04
C ASP A 243 25.37 8.96 9.49
N GLY A 244 25.41 8.79 8.16
CA GLY A 244 25.90 7.57 7.51
C GLY A 244 24.93 6.39 7.58
N THR A 245 23.70 6.57 8.09
CA THR A 245 22.67 5.54 8.11
C THR A 245 22.36 5.04 6.71
N LYS A 246 22.35 3.72 6.51
CA LYS A 246 21.99 3.14 5.20
C LYS A 246 20.50 2.83 5.10
N ALA A 247 20.01 2.91 3.88
CA ALA A 247 18.67 2.46 3.51
C ALA A 247 18.73 1.52 2.30
N LYS A 248 17.90 0.50 2.29
CA LYS A 248 17.49 -0.21 1.07
C LYS A 248 16.12 0.34 0.68
N ALA A 249 16.14 1.46 -0.03
CA ALA A 249 14.91 2.12 -0.45
C ALA A 249 14.33 1.45 -1.69
N LEU A 250 13.00 1.42 -1.76
CA LEU A 250 12.30 1.07 -2.99
C LEU A 250 11.90 2.34 -3.70
N ALA A 251 12.08 2.36 -5.01
CA ALA A 251 11.55 3.40 -5.87
C ALA A 251 10.61 2.80 -6.92
N ILE A 252 9.57 3.56 -7.24
CA ILE A 252 8.69 3.28 -8.38
C ILE A 252 8.79 4.44 -9.36
N CYS A 253 8.90 4.11 -10.64
CA CYS A 253 8.84 5.05 -11.74
C CYS A 253 7.56 4.78 -12.53
N HIS A 254 6.72 5.80 -12.68
CA HIS A 254 5.54 5.76 -13.54
C HIS A 254 5.96 6.03 -14.98
N ASN A 255 5.79 5.04 -15.85
CA ASN A 255 6.30 5.09 -17.23
C ASN A 255 5.48 6.06 -18.10
N ASN A 256 4.19 6.22 -17.79
CA ASN A 256 3.28 7.05 -18.54
C ASN A 256 2.42 7.89 -17.59
N THR A 257 2.70 9.19 -17.57
CA THR A 257 2.03 10.18 -16.73
C THR A 257 1.07 11.07 -17.52
N ARG A 258 0.76 10.72 -18.79
CA ARG A 258 -0.05 11.56 -19.69
C ARG A 258 -1.46 11.84 -19.15
N HIS A 259 -2.01 10.90 -18.37
CA HIS A 259 -3.35 10.98 -17.80
C HIS A 259 -3.38 11.53 -16.38
N TRP A 260 -2.23 11.93 -15.83
CA TRP A 260 -2.19 12.62 -14.55
C TRP A 260 -2.70 14.06 -14.72
N ALA A 261 -3.26 14.61 -13.65
CA ALA A 261 -3.72 15.98 -13.63
C ALA A 261 -2.53 16.93 -13.85
N SER A 262 -2.70 17.98 -14.66
CA SER A 262 -1.62 18.88 -15.02
C SER A 262 -1.07 19.69 -13.84
N ASP A 263 -1.88 19.86 -12.79
CA ASP A 263 -1.56 20.48 -11.51
C ASP A 263 -0.98 19.49 -10.48
N ASN A 264 -0.71 18.23 -10.89
CA ASN A 264 -0.07 17.26 -10.02
C ASN A 264 1.30 17.80 -9.52
N PRO A 265 1.58 17.75 -8.20
CA PRO A 265 2.81 18.28 -7.61
C PRO A 265 4.12 17.79 -8.23
N ALA A 266 4.15 16.57 -8.76
CA ALA A 266 5.33 16.03 -9.39
C ALA A 266 5.80 16.87 -10.59
N PHE A 267 4.87 17.42 -11.37
CA PHE A 267 5.18 18.26 -12.52
C PHE A 267 5.77 19.60 -12.13
N MET A 268 5.31 20.17 -11.01
CA MET A 268 5.86 21.40 -10.45
C MET A 268 7.26 21.17 -9.87
N GLN A 269 7.45 20.09 -9.09
CA GLN A 269 8.76 19.77 -8.49
C GLN A 269 9.83 19.46 -9.54
N LEU A 270 9.47 18.72 -10.59
CA LEU A 270 10.40 18.29 -11.63
C LEU A 270 10.52 19.28 -12.79
N ASN A 271 9.65 20.29 -12.85
CA ASN A 271 9.54 21.22 -13.96
C ASN A 271 9.35 20.49 -15.32
N VAL A 272 8.43 19.52 -15.36
CA VAL A 272 8.09 18.73 -16.54
C VAL A 272 6.58 18.71 -16.77
N LYS A 273 6.12 18.18 -17.91
CA LYS A 273 4.70 18.10 -18.26
C LYS A 273 4.19 16.65 -18.23
N PRO A 274 2.87 16.43 -18.11
CA PRO A 274 2.29 15.10 -18.24
C PRO A 274 2.75 14.38 -19.51
N GLY A 275 3.24 13.15 -19.35
CA GLY A 275 3.60 12.25 -20.46
C GLY A 275 4.91 12.57 -21.18
N THR A 276 5.71 13.55 -20.72
CA THR A 276 7.00 13.86 -21.37
C THR A 276 8.14 12.97 -20.90
N VAL A 277 8.12 12.56 -19.64
CA VAL A 277 9.16 11.72 -19.01
C VAL A 277 8.54 10.81 -17.95
N PRO A 278 9.20 9.68 -17.61
CA PRO A 278 8.86 8.92 -16.41
C PRO A 278 9.06 9.77 -15.15
N VAL A 279 8.11 9.66 -14.22
CA VAL A 279 8.16 10.32 -12.91
C VAL A 279 8.37 9.26 -11.85
N CYS A 280 9.40 9.41 -11.03
CA CYS A 280 9.72 8.46 -9.98
C CYS A 280 9.55 9.06 -8.60
N HIS A 281 9.30 8.20 -7.62
CA HIS A 281 9.37 8.54 -6.20
C HIS A 281 9.81 7.33 -5.38
N PHE A 282 10.32 7.60 -4.18
CA PHE A 282 10.61 6.54 -3.21
C PHE A 282 9.33 6.11 -2.51
N LEU A 283 9.28 4.85 -2.08
CA LEU A 283 8.17 4.28 -1.33
C LEU A 283 8.45 4.43 0.17
N ALA A 284 7.44 4.88 0.91
CA ALA A 284 7.49 4.95 2.36
C ALA A 284 7.72 3.57 3.01
N THR A 285 8.12 3.57 4.28
CA THR A 285 8.48 2.34 5.00
C THR A 285 7.30 1.41 5.29
N ASP A 286 6.08 1.96 5.28
CA ASP A 286 4.80 1.27 5.43
C ASP A 286 4.08 1.02 4.10
N THR A 287 4.71 1.38 2.97
CA THR A 287 4.25 1.03 1.62
C THR A 287 4.78 -0.35 1.22
N LEU A 288 3.89 -1.15 0.64
CA LEU A 288 4.17 -2.52 0.22
C LEU A 288 4.29 -2.58 -1.30
N LEU A 289 5.37 -3.17 -1.79
CA LEU A 289 5.62 -3.36 -3.21
C LEU A 289 5.56 -4.84 -3.56
N TRP A 290 4.63 -5.21 -4.45
CA TRP A 290 4.54 -6.54 -5.02
C TRP A 290 5.10 -6.55 -6.43
N VAL A 291 5.95 -7.52 -6.71
CA VAL A 291 6.52 -7.75 -8.05
C VAL A 291 6.42 -9.23 -8.42
N PRO A 292 6.39 -9.59 -9.72
CA PRO A 292 6.51 -10.99 -10.12
C PRO A 292 7.80 -11.63 -9.56
N GLY A 293 7.71 -12.88 -9.12
CA GLY A 293 8.86 -13.67 -8.74
C GLY A 293 9.71 -14.06 -9.96
N SER A 294 11.01 -14.24 -9.74
CA SER A 294 11.89 -14.91 -10.71
C SER A 294 11.53 -16.39 -10.75
N TYR A 295 11.41 -16.95 -11.96
CA TYR A 295 11.34 -18.39 -12.19
C TYR A 295 12.74 -18.99 -12.22
#